data_AF-A0A4P9YWX9-F1
#
_entry.id   AF-A0A4P9YWX9-F1
#
_cell.length_a   1.000
_cell.length_b   1.000
_cell.length_c   1.000
_cell.angle_alpha   90.00
_cell.angle_beta   90.00
_cell.angle_gamma   90.00
#
_symmetry.space_group_name_H-M   'P 1'
#
loop_
_entity.id
_entity.type
_entity.pdbx_description
1 polymer ?
#
loop_
_entity_poly.entity_id
_entity_poly.type
_entity_poly.pdbx_seq_one_letter_code
_entity_poly.pdbx_strand_id
1 'polypeptide(L)'
;LMCYWGYKFETVSTLSKPASQLTPNDAELKSRKRETVNTNEQYCSVYRTRLGKHSMIMGAEVDCTADEKRPDRPSAGYIELKTSRVMQTEHDRYTFARNKLIKYWAQSYLAAVPKIIVGFRDDRGRVRSLGTYNTMEIPRSVRKLPNMWEPQICLNFVDRFLDWLSTVVTID
;
A
#
# COMPACT_ATOMS: atom_id res chain seq x y z
N LEU A 1 11.74 6.24 15.39
CA LEU A 1 11.36 7.50 14.71
C LEU A 1 10.80 7.28 13.30
N MET A 2 11.48 6.56 12.39
CA MET A 2 10.97 6.42 11.00
C MET A 2 9.64 5.67 10.89
N CYS A 3 9.37 4.67 11.74
CA CYS A 3 8.09 3.94 11.74
C CYS A 3 6.92 4.84 12.18
N TYR A 4 7.13 5.69 13.19
CA TYR A 4 6.11 6.64 13.66
C TYR A 4 5.64 7.60 12.56
N TRP A 5 6.51 8.04 11.66
CA TRP A 5 6.13 8.92 10.56
C TRP A 5 5.19 8.27 9.54
N GLY A 6 5.22 6.94 9.39
CA GLY A 6 4.26 6.20 8.58
C GLY A 6 2.87 6.31 9.19
N TYR A 7 2.72 5.79 10.42
CA TYR A 7 1.45 5.85 11.14
C TYR A 7 0.94 7.28 11.37
N LYS A 8 1.82 8.25 11.64
CA LYS A 8 1.39 9.65 11.76
C LYS A 8 0.88 10.21 10.43
N PHE A 9 1.46 9.79 9.29
CA PHE A 9 0.94 10.16 7.98
C PHE A 9 -0.46 9.60 7.78
N GLU A 10 -0.69 8.32 8.11
CA GLU A 10 -2.03 7.72 8.11
C GLU A 10 -3.00 8.54 8.97
N THR A 11 -2.69 8.76 10.26
CA THR A 11 -3.54 9.54 11.19
C THR A 11 -3.90 10.92 10.65
N VAL A 12 -2.99 11.63 9.97
CA VAL A 12 -3.29 12.98 9.45
C VAL A 12 -3.90 12.98 8.04
N SER A 13 -3.95 11.83 7.39
CA SER A 13 -4.45 11.65 6.02
C SER A 13 -5.79 10.93 5.95
N THR A 14 -6.25 10.34 7.05
CA THR A 14 -7.54 9.65 7.14
C THR A 14 -8.49 10.38 8.08
N LEU A 15 -9.77 9.99 8.00
CA LEU A 15 -10.87 10.42 8.86
C LEU A 15 -11.74 9.21 9.13
N SER A 16 -12.50 9.23 10.22
CA SER A 16 -13.39 8.16 10.65
C SER A 16 -14.68 8.08 9.83
N LYS A 17 -14.90 9.04 8.91
CA LYS A 17 -16.11 9.14 8.07
C LYS A 17 -15.78 9.55 6.63
N PRO A 18 -16.63 9.16 5.67
CA PRO A 18 -16.49 9.55 4.26
C PRO A 18 -16.52 11.06 4.04
N ALA A 19 -15.92 11.51 2.94
CA ALA A 19 -15.88 12.93 2.57
C ALA A 19 -17.27 13.56 2.39
N SER A 20 -18.25 12.77 1.94
CA SER A 20 -19.66 13.21 1.78
C SER A 20 -20.34 13.60 3.10
N GLN A 21 -19.83 13.11 4.23
CA GLN A 21 -20.37 13.37 5.56
C GLN A 21 -19.60 14.50 6.29
N LEU A 22 -18.59 15.09 5.64
CA LEU A 22 -17.81 16.18 6.22
C LEU A 22 -18.53 17.51 6.09
N THR A 23 -18.39 18.33 7.14
CA THR A 23 -18.79 19.74 7.10
C THR A 23 -17.56 20.64 6.91
N PRO A 24 -17.70 21.86 6.36
CA PRO A 24 -16.56 22.78 6.19
C PRO A 24 -15.77 23.08 7.48
N ASN A 25 -16.40 22.92 8.65
CA ASN A 25 -15.81 23.20 9.95
C ASN A 25 -15.64 21.96 10.83
N ASP A 26 -15.62 20.77 10.22
CA ASP A 26 -15.55 19.49 10.93
C ASP A 26 -14.42 19.49 11.97
N ALA A 27 -14.77 19.10 13.21
CA ALA A 27 -13.83 19.11 14.32
C ALA A 27 -12.66 18.16 14.06
N GLU A 28 -12.94 17.00 13.48
CA GLU A 28 -11.96 15.95 13.17
C GLU A 28 -10.92 16.44 12.15
N LEU A 29 -11.37 17.14 11.10
CA LEU A 29 -10.48 17.74 10.11
C LEU A 29 -9.46 18.69 10.76
N LYS A 30 -9.86 19.40 11.81
CA LYS A 30 -9.02 20.37 12.53
C LYS A 30 -8.14 19.70 13.59
N SER A 31 -8.62 18.65 14.26
CA SER A 31 -7.92 17.98 15.35
C SER A 31 -6.86 16.97 14.89
N ARG A 32 -7.02 16.33 13.71
CA ARG A 32 -6.17 15.20 13.27
C ARG A 32 -4.66 15.39 13.39
N LYS A 33 -4.17 16.63 13.23
CA LYS A 33 -2.75 16.96 13.40
C LYS A 33 -2.24 16.70 14.83
N ARG A 34 -3.10 16.87 15.83
CA ARG A 34 -2.81 16.72 17.26
C ARG A 34 -3.18 15.34 17.81
N GLU A 35 -3.85 14.51 17.02
CA GLU A 35 -4.24 13.17 17.44
C GLU A 35 -3.02 12.28 17.71
N THR A 36 -3.16 11.49 18.77
CA THR A 36 -2.18 10.49 19.17
C THR A 36 -2.21 9.33 18.19
N VAL A 37 -1.03 8.85 17.81
CA VAL A 37 -0.91 7.65 16.97
C VAL A 37 -1.15 6.42 17.85
N ASN A 38 -2.16 5.62 17.52
CA ASN A 38 -2.43 4.32 18.14
C ASN A 38 -2.21 3.20 17.11
N THR A 39 -1.13 2.44 17.25
CA THR A 39 -0.79 1.35 16.31
C THR A 39 -1.46 0.02 16.63
N ASN A 40 -2.35 -0.02 17.63
CA ASN A 40 -3.17 -1.21 17.91
C ASN A 40 -4.45 -1.25 17.06
N GLU A 41 -4.90 -0.11 16.57
CA GLU A 41 -6.08 -0.02 15.72
C GLU A 41 -5.74 -0.46 14.31
N GLN A 42 -6.44 -1.48 13.82
CA GLN A 42 -6.24 -2.04 12.50
C GLN A 42 -7.57 -2.40 11.87
N TYR A 43 -7.69 -2.17 10.56
CA TYR A 43 -8.75 -2.73 9.76
C TYR A 43 -8.16 -3.77 8.80
N CYS A 44 -8.56 -5.03 8.96
CA CYS A 44 -8.09 -6.12 8.12
C CYS A 44 -9.19 -6.59 7.17
N SER A 45 -8.81 -6.82 5.92
CA SER A 45 -9.65 -7.49 4.92
C SER A 45 -9.15 -8.92 4.72
N VAL A 46 -10.07 -9.87 4.71
CA VAL A 46 -9.80 -11.27 4.34
C VAL A 46 -10.25 -11.48 2.91
N TYR A 47 -9.40 -12.11 2.10
CA TYR A 47 -9.68 -12.35 0.70
C TYR A 47 -9.14 -13.70 0.24
N ARG A 48 -9.82 -14.25 -0.75
CA ARG A 48 -9.39 -15.45 -1.47
C ARG A 48 -8.75 -15.02 -2.79
N THR A 49 -7.57 -15.55 -3.09
CA THR A 49 -6.89 -15.35 -4.37
C THR A 49 -6.40 -16.67 -4.94
N ARG A 50 -5.97 -16.65 -6.21
CA ARG A 50 -5.39 -17.80 -6.89
C ARG A 50 -4.13 -17.38 -7.65
N LEU A 51 -3.05 -18.11 -7.44
CA LEU A 51 -1.82 -18.01 -8.22
C LEU A 51 -1.53 -19.40 -8.81
N GLY A 52 -1.50 -19.50 -10.15
CA GLY A 52 -1.39 -20.79 -10.81
C GLY A 52 -2.50 -21.75 -10.38
N LYS A 53 -2.11 -22.91 -9.83
CA LYS A 53 -3.03 -23.89 -9.24
C LYS A 53 -3.29 -23.69 -7.74
N HIS A 54 -2.56 -22.79 -7.08
CA HIS A 54 -2.63 -22.58 -5.64
C HIS A 54 -3.76 -21.61 -5.28
N SER A 55 -4.76 -22.10 -4.54
CA SER A 55 -5.79 -21.27 -3.91
C SER A 55 -5.31 -20.82 -2.54
N MET A 56 -5.32 -19.51 -2.27
CA MET A 56 -4.85 -18.94 -1.00
C MET A 56 -5.95 -18.09 -0.37
N ILE A 57 -6.05 -18.16 0.96
CA ILE A 57 -6.80 -17.20 1.77
C ILE A 57 -5.77 -16.36 2.52
N MET A 58 -5.89 -15.05 2.42
CA MET A 58 -4.95 -14.12 3.05
C MET A 58 -5.73 -13.04 3.80
N GLY A 59 -5.18 -12.61 4.93
CA GLY A 59 -5.58 -11.39 5.60
C GLY A 59 -4.57 -10.29 5.29
N ALA A 60 -5.05 -9.09 4.98
CA ALA A 60 -4.21 -7.91 4.87
C ALA A 60 -4.83 -6.74 5.63
N GLU A 61 -3.98 -6.00 6.35
CA GLU A 61 -4.30 -4.67 6.85
C GLU A 61 -4.57 -3.72 5.67
N VAL A 62 -5.55 -2.84 5.83
CA VAL A 62 -5.95 -1.85 4.82
C VAL A 62 -6.04 -0.49 5.50
N ASP A 63 -5.24 0.46 5.04
CA ASP A 63 -5.07 1.75 5.71
C ASP A 63 -6.35 2.61 5.66
N CYS A 64 -6.98 2.73 4.48
CA CYS A 64 -8.23 3.46 4.35
C CYS A 64 -9.01 3.14 3.07
N THR A 65 -10.17 3.78 2.92
CA THR A 65 -11.00 3.75 1.70
C THR A 65 -11.33 5.17 1.27
N ALA A 66 -11.43 5.41 -0.04
CA ALA A 66 -11.77 6.71 -0.59
C ALA A 66 -13.21 7.13 -0.25
N ASP A 67 -14.13 6.16 -0.34
CA ASP A 67 -15.57 6.33 -0.18
C ASP A 67 -16.13 5.23 0.74
N GLU A 68 -17.43 5.29 1.00
CA GLU A 68 -18.15 4.20 1.67
C GLU A 68 -17.88 2.86 0.97
N LYS A 69 -17.67 1.81 1.78
CA LYS A 69 -17.40 0.47 1.27
C LYS A 69 -18.60 -0.03 0.49
N ARG A 70 -18.32 -0.49 -0.73
CA ARG A 70 -19.33 -1.13 -1.57
C ARG A 70 -19.41 -2.62 -1.20
N PRO A 71 -20.56 -3.16 -0.78
CA PRO A 71 -20.66 -4.56 -0.37
C PRO A 71 -20.28 -5.58 -1.45
N ASP A 72 -20.54 -5.25 -2.72
CA ASP A 72 -20.24 -6.09 -3.88
C ASP A 72 -18.75 -6.06 -4.27
N ARG A 73 -18.06 -4.94 -3.98
CA ARG A 73 -16.65 -4.71 -4.34
C ARG A 73 -15.94 -3.98 -3.20
N PRO A 74 -15.74 -4.63 -2.04
CA PRO A 74 -15.25 -3.96 -0.83
C PRO A 74 -13.87 -3.34 -1.03
N SER A 75 -13.01 -3.95 -1.85
CA SER A 75 -11.66 -3.46 -2.11
C SER A 75 -11.55 -2.36 -3.18
N ALA A 76 -12.61 -2.06 -3.92
CA ALA A 76 -12.56 -1.08 -5.02
C ALA A 76 -12.19 0.33 -4.56
N GLY A 77 -12.52 0.68 -3.31
CA GLY A 77 -12.21 1.97 -2.70
C GLY A 77 -10.91 1.98 -1.90
N TYR A 78 -10.25 0.83 -1.69
CA TYR A 78 -9.09 0.75 -0.80
C TYR A 78 -7.91 1.59 -1.29
N ILE A 79 -7.21 2.19 -0.33
CA ILE A 79 -6.01 2.99 -0.56
C ILE A 79 -4.95 2.55 0.44
N GLU A 80 -3.74 2.29 -0.06
CA GLU A 80 -2.53 2.12 0.74
C GLU A 80 -1.84 3.48 0.92
N LEU A 81 -1.40 3.80 2.12
CA LEU A 81 -0.65 4.99 2.47
C LEU A 81 0.80 4.63 2.77
N LYS A 82 1.73 5.30 2.09
CA LYS A 82 3.16 5.12 2.32
C LYS A 82 3.83 6.46 2.54
N THR A 83 5.00 6.45 3.17
CA THR A 83 5.90 7.61 3.16
C THR A 83 7.23 7.26 2.51
N SER A 84 7.85 8.24 1.85
CA SER A 84 9.22 8.11 1.33
C SER A 84 9.96 9.44 1.47
N ARG A 85 11.29 9.41 1.42
CA ARG A 85 12.08 10.65 1.34
C ARG A 85 11.80 11.35 0.00
N VAL A 86 11.78 12.67 -0.01
CA VAL A 86 11.78 13.47 -1.25
C VAL A 86 12.96 13.04 -2.12
N MET A 87 12.68 12.79 -3.39
CA MET A 87 13.69 12.43 -4.39
C MET A 87 14.20 13.70 -5.06
N GLN A 88 15.50 13.95 -5.00
CA GLN A 88 16.12 15.16 -5.54
C GLN A 88 16.88 14.86 -6.82
N THR A 89 17.47 13.67 -6.92
CA THR A 89 18.31 13.25 -8.03
C THR A 89 17.62 12.17 -8.89
N GLU A 90 18.14 11.95 -10.10
CA GLU A 90 17.72 10.81 -10.93
C GLU A 90 18.04 9.48 -10.25
N HIS A 91 19.17 9.40 -9.54
CA HIS A 91 19.56 8.23 -8.76
C HIS A 91 18.55 7.91 -7.64
N ASP A 92 18.00 8.92 -6.95
CA ASP A 92 16.95 8.73 -5.96
C ASP A 92 15.68 8.13 -6.60
N ARG A 93 15.30 8.64 -7.77
CA ARG A 93 14.14 8.17 -8.53
C ARG A 93 14.33 6.72 -9.00
N TYR A 94 15.51 6.40 -9.51
CA TYR A 94 15.91 5.05 -9.88
C TYR A 94 15.83 4.11 -8.67
N THR A 95 16.42 4.49 -7.54
CA THR A 95 16.43 3.69 -6.31
C THR A 95 15.01 3.48 -5.76
N PHE A 96 14.17 4.51 -5.80
CA PHE A 96 12.77 4.43 -5.41
C PHE A 96 12.01 3.43 -6.31
N ALA A 97 12.14 3.55 -7.63
CA ALA A 97 11.52 2.64 -8.59
C ALA A 97 12.03 1.20 -8.43
N ARG A 98 13.34 1.02 -8.24
CA ARG A 98 13.97 -0.30 -8.17
C ARG A 98 13.68 -1.05 -6.88
N ASN A 99 13.70 -0.36 -5.75
CA ASN A 99 13.76 -0.99 -4.42
C ASN A 99 12.50 -0.76 -3.57
N LYS A 100 11.74 0.31 -3.81
CA LYS A 100 10.51 0.61 -3.04
C LYS A 100 9.24 0.27 -3.80
N LEU A 101 9.13 0.69 -5.06
CA LEU A 101 7.91 0.43 -5.84
C LEU A 101 7.61 -1.05 -6.02
N ILE A 102 8.63 -1.93 -6.10
CA ILE A 102 8.42 -3.39 -6.10
C ILE A 102 7.66 -3.87 -4.85
N LYS A 103 8.02 -3.33 -3.67
CA LYS A 103 7.42 -3.72 -2.39
C LYS A 103 5.99 -3.19 -2.29
N TYR A 104 5.79 -1.94 -2.69
CA TYR A 104 4.47 -1.31 -2.68
C TYR A 104 3.53 -2.04 -3.65
N TRP A 105 4.01 -2.32 -4.87
CA TRP A 105 3.28 -3.11 -5.84
C TRP A 105 2.93 -4.50 -5.31
N ALA A 106 3.91 -5.26 -4.80
CA ALA A 106 3.67 -6.63 -4.35
C ALA A 106 2.63 -6.71 -3.22
N GLN A 107 2.74 -5.83 -2.21
CA GLN A 107 1.79 -5.75 -1.11
C GLN A 107 0.38 -5.43 -1.61
N SER A 108 0.21 -4.31 -2.32
CA SER A 108 -1.10 -3.84 -2.76
C SER A 108 -1.71 -4.73 -3.85
N TYR A 109 -0.90 -5.34 -4.71
CA TYR A 109 -1.37 -6.28 -5.73
C TYR A 109 -1.97 -7.52 -5.09
N LEU A 110 -1.27 -8.13 -4.12
CA LEU A 110 -1.77 -9.30 -3.42
C LEU A 110 -3.02 -8.98 -2.59
N ALA A 111 -3.08 -7.81 -1.97
CA ALA A 111 -4.22 -7.35 -1.16
C ALA A 111 -5.39 -6.76 -1.98
N ALA A 112 -5.32 -6.81 -3.32
CA ALA A 112 -6.31 -6.21 -4.21
C ALA A 112 -6.60 -4.72 -3.93
N VAL A 113 -5.60 -3.98 -3.45
CA VAL A 113 -5.66 -2.54 -3.19
C VAL A 113 -5.32 -1.80 -4.49
N PRO A 114 -6.25 -1.05 -5.10
CA PRO A 114 -6.06 -0.47 -6.43
C PRO A 114 -5.14 0.75 -6.46
N LYS A 115 -4.97 1.45 -5.33
CA LYS A 115 -4.31 2.75 -5.27
C LYS A 115 -3.36 2.84 -4.08
N ILE A 116 -2.18 3.43 -4.33
CA ILE A 116 -1.19 3.76 -3.31
C ILE A 116 -0.95 5.26 -3.33
N ILE A 117 -1.00 5.92 -2.18
CA ILE A 117 -0.64 7.33 -2.01
C ILE A 117 0.64 7.40 -1.19
N VAL A 118 1.67 8.05 -1.75
CA VAL A 118 2.98 8.21 -1.12
C VAL A 118 3.18 9.66 -0.69
N GLY A 119 3.31 9.90 0.61
CA GLY A 119 3.78 11.17 1.16
C GLY A 119 5.31 11.28 1.06
N PHE A 120 5.81 12.18 0.21
CA PHE A 120 7.24 12.46 0.09
C PHE A 120 7.67 13.49 1.13
N ARG A 121 8.39 13.05 2.15
CA ARG A 121 8.84 13.86 3.28
C ARG A 121 10.29 14.28 3.19
N ASP A 122 10.60 15.41 3.80
CA ASP A 122 11.98 15.83 4.04
C ASP A 122 12.62 15.06 5.23
N ASP A 123 13.89 15.37 5.49
CA ASP A 123 14.65 14.76 6.59
C ASP A 123 14.21 15.24 7.98
N ARG A 124 13.37 16.28 8.05
CA ARG A 124 12.70 16.74 9.27
C ARG A 124 11.31 16.12 9.47
N GLY A 125 10.95 15.11 8.66
CA GLY A 125 9.68 14.39 8.76
C GLY A 125 8.46 15.14 8.21
N ARG A 126 8.64 16.27 7.51
CA ARG A 126 7.52 17.04 6.93
C ARG A 126 7.23 16.55 5.53
N VAL A 127 5.99 16.10 5.28
CA VAL A 127 5.51 15.78 3.94
C VAL A 127 5.50 17.04 3.08
N ARG A 128 6.17 17.00 1.93
CA ARG A 128 6.33 18.10 0.98
C ARG A 128 5.50 17.94 -0.28
N SER A 129 5.21 16.71 -0.68
CA SER A 129 4.33 16.40 -1.81
C SER A 129 3.69 15.03 -1.65
N LEU A 130 2.64 14.79 -2.42
CA LEU A 130 1.98 13.48 -2.54
C LEU A 130 2.22 12.94 -3.94
N GLY A 131 2.41 11.62 -4.06
CA GLY A 131 2.37 10.89 -5.32
C GLY A 131 1.32 9.80 -5.27
N THR A 132 0.50 9.70 -6.32
CA THR A 132 -0.51 8.65 -6.45
C THR A 132 -0.05 7.63 -7.48
N TYR A 133 -0.14 6.35 -7.11
CA TYR A 133 0.24 5.23 -7.95
C TYR A 133 -0.93 4.25 -8.05
N ASN A 134 -1.36 3.95 -9.27
CA ASN A 134 -2.32 2.87 -9.50
C ASN A 134 -1.54 1.55 -9.50
N THR A 135 -1.92 0.60 -8.63
CA THR A 135 -1.18 -0.64 -8.39
C THR A 135 -0.90 -1.41 -9.68
N MET A 136 -1.90 -1.51 -10.56
CA MET A 136 -1.78 -2.24 -11.84
C MET A 136 -0.91 -1.53 -12.89
N GLU A 137 -0.63 -0.24 -12.71
CA GLU A 137 0.17 0.56 -13.64
C GLU A 137 1.65 0.60 -13.23
N ILE A 138 1.97 0.33 -11.96
CA ILE A 138 3.35 0.38 -11.45
C ILE A 138 4.32 -0.47 -12.29
N PRO A 139 4.03 -1.73 -12.64
CA PRO A 139 4.99 -2.51 -13.43
C PRO A 139 5.22 -1.93 -14.84
N ARG A 140 4.20 -1.27 -15.42
CA ARG A 140 4.34 -0.61 -16.74
C ARG A 140 5.19 0.66 -16.63
N SER A 141 5.06 1.41 -15.54
CA SER A 141 5.78 2.68 -15.36
C SER A 141 7.30 2.48 -15.18
N VAL A 142 7.72 1.35 -14.60
CA VAL A 142 9.15 1.04 -14.42
C VAL A 142 9.77 0.27 -15.59
N ARG A 143 8.96 -0.33 -16.48
CA ARG A 143 9.43 -1.25 -17.55
C ARG A 143 10.53 -0.68 -18.46
N LYS A 144 10.49 0.62 -18.76
CA LYS A 144 11.45 1.28 -19.68
C LYS A 144 12.77 1.67 -19.01
N LEU A 145 12.87 1.54 -17.69
CA LEU A 145 14.10 1.86 -16.96
C LEU A 145 15.05 0.65 -16.97
N PRO A 146 16.37 0.88 -17.08
CA PRO A 146 17.34 -0.21 -17.11
C PRO A 146 17.32 -0.99 -15.79
N ASN A 147 17.58 -2.30 -15.88
CA ASN A 147 17.77 -3.19 -14.73
C ASN A 147 16.63 -3.19 -13.70
N MET A 148 15.38 -2.97 -14.10
CA MET A 148 14.22 -3.03 -13.20
C MET A 148 13.78 -4.46 -12.86
N TRP A 149 12.93 -4.56 -11.84
CA TRP A 149 12.23 -5.80 -11.50
C TRP A 149 11.10 -6.06 -12.50
N GLU A 150 10.75 -7.33 -12.67
CA GLU A 150 9.65 -7.76 -13.52
C GLU A 150 8.59 -8.47 -12.68
N PRO A 151 7.31 -8.08 -12.80
CA PRO A 151 6.23 -8.67 -12.00
C PRO A 151 6.10 -10.18 -12.25
N GLN A 152 6.36 -10.63 -13.48
CA GLN A 152 6.30 -12.05 -13.84
C GLN A 152 7.35 -12.88 -13.10
N ILE A 153 8.57 -12.35 -12.91
CA ILE A 153 9.62 -13.03 -12.15
C ILE A 153 9.18 -13.20 -10.70
N CYS A 154 8.60 -12.16 -10.09
CA CYS A 154 8.08 -12.22 -8.72
C CYS A 154 6.97 -13.27 -8.58
N LEU A 155 6.00 -13.27 -9.49
CA LEU A 155 4.86 -14.20 -9.42
C LEU A 155 5.27 -15.64 -9.72
N ASN A 156 6.14 -15.87 -10.71
CA ASN A 156 6.69 -17.20 -11.02
C ASN A 156 7.50 -17.76 -9.85
N PHE A 157 8.25 -16.91 -9.14
CA PHE A 157 8.97 -17.32 -7.95
C PHE A 157 8.01 -17.83 -6.86
N VAL A 158 6.93 -17.08 -6.57
CA VAL A 158 5.95 -17.48 -5.57
C VAL A 158 5.23 -18.77 -5.99
N ASP A 159 4.83 -18.89 -7.26
CA ASP A 159 4.20 -20.10 -7.80
C ASP A 159 5.08 -21.33 -7.61
N ARG A 160 6.36 -21.26 -8.01
CA ARG A 160 7.33 -22.35 -7.82
C ARG A 160 7.64 -22.64 -6.35
N PHE A 161 7.63 -21.61 -5.51
CA PHE A 161 7.83 -21.78 -4.06
C PHE A 161 6.64 -22.54 -3.44
N LEU A 162 5.41 -22.21 -3.82
CA LEU A 162 4.22 -22.90 -3.32
C LEU A 162 4.16 -24.35 -3.83
N ASP A 163 4.58 -24.59 -5.07
CA ASP A 163 4.81 -25.94 -5.57
C ASP A 163 5.79 -26.71 -4.69
N TRP A 164 6.97 -26.16 -4.45
CA TRP A 164 7.98 -26.78 -3.60
C TRP A 164 7.46 -27.01 -2.17
N LEU A 165 6.78 -26.03 -1.57
CA LEU A 165 6.27 -26.12 -0.21
C LEU A 165 5.31 -27.30 -0.06
N SER A 166 4.46 -27.54 -1.05
CA SER A 166 3.53 -28.69 -1.05
C SER A 166 4.22 -30.06 -1.13
N THR A 167 5.47 -30.11 -1.59
CA THR A 167 6.27 -31.35 -1.58
C THR A 167 6.99 -31.58 -0.25
N VAL A 168 7.17 -30.52 0.55
CA VAL A 168 7.87 -30.55 1.83
C VAL A 168 6.91 -30.79 2.99
N VAL A 169 5.76 -30.11 2.98
CA VAL A 169 4.74 -30.23 4.03
C VAL A 169 3.73 -31.29 3.60
N THR A 170 3.99 -32.54 3.99
CA THR A 170 3.21 -33.72 3.57
C THR A 170 2.39 -34.34 4.71
N ILE A 171 2.54 -33.84 5.93
CA ILE A 171 1.82 -34.29 7.12
C ILE A 171 0.82 -33.20 7.50
N ASP A 172 -0.42 -33.62 7.74
CA ASP A 172 -1.52 -32.77 8.21
C ASP A 172 -1.46 -32.49 9.72
#